data_AF-A0A6N4V4F4-F1
#
_entry.id   AF-A0A6N4V4F4-F1
#
_cell.length_a   1.000
_cell.length_b   1.000
_cell.length_c   1.000
_cell.angle_alpha   90.00
_cell.angle_beta   90.00
_cell.angle_gamma   90.00
#
_symmetry.space_group_name_H-M   'P 1'
#
loop_
_entity.id
_entity.type
_entity.pdbx_description
1 polymer ?
#
loop_
_entity_poly.entity_id
_entity_poly.type
_entity_poly.pdbx_seq_one_letter_code
_entity_poly.pdbx_strand_id
1 'polypeptide(L)'
;MTTNRSHKELVRAASEATGRSYAEMARLAKEFESILEKNPRLSANGLGLSRDRRTTLAQQQADFERHRQNLREGFVSVVRVLFWLQSSIGMIKTPTRSSYYLKHVAEQSVQHYVTNGEFIAAALMAGYPMKDSGGLNPLFGVRKRDVDAAVAELERLGRHPI
;
A
#
# COMPACT_ATOMS: atom_id res chain seq x y z
N MET A 1 12.47 22.59 -7.68
CA MET A 1 12.17 21.57 -8.71
C MET A 1 10.69 21.64 -9.03
N THR A 2 10.29 21.52 -10.30
CA THR A 2 8.87 21.50 -10.69
C THR A 2 8.27 20.12 -10.43
N THR A 3 7.03 20.06 -9.95
CA THR A 3 6.26 18.81 -9.65
C THR A 3 6.30 17.80 -10.81
N ASN A 4 6.35 18.29 -12.05
CA ASN A 4 6.42 17.49 -13.26
C ASN A 4 7.75 16.70 -13.40
N ARG A 5 8.87 17.25 -12.91
CA ARG A 5 10.17 16.57 -12.95
C ARG A 5 10.22 15.40 -11.95
N SER A 6 9.76 15.64 -10.71
CA SER A 6 9.65 14.61 -9.67
C SER A 6 8.74 13.46 -10.09
N HIS A 7 7.60 13.77 -10.72
CA HIS A 7 6.69 12.74 -11.23
C HIS A 7 7.33 11.84 -12.30
N LYS A 8 8.07 12.42 -13.27
CA LYS A 8 8.79 11.64 -14.28
C LYS A 8 9.87 10.74 -13.68
N GLU A 9 10.59 11.25 -12.69
CA GLU A 9 11.63 10.50 -11.97
C GLU A 9 11.01 9.30 -11.22
N LEU A 10 9.88 9.48 -10.55
CA LEU A 10 9.13 8.38 -9.91
C LEU A 10 8.67 7.31 -10.91
N VAL A 11 8.11 7.71 -12.05
CA VAL A 11 7.66 6.77 -13.10
C VAL A 11 8.84 5.98 -13.69
N ARG A 12 9.98 6.64 -13.91
CA ARG A 12 11.21 5.95 -14.37
C ARG A 12 11.71 4.95 -13.33
N ALA A 13 11.81 5.37 -12.07
CA ALA A 13 12.24 4.48 -10.99
C ALA A 13 11.31 3.26 -10.87
N ALA A 14 9.99 3.44 -11.01
CA ALA A 14 9.03 2.33 -11.02
C ALA A 14 9.23 1.40 -12.22
N SER A 15 9.50 1.95 -13.40
CA SER A 15 9.76 1.19 -14.64
C SER A 15 11.01 0.33 -14.50
N GLU A 16 12.11 0.91 -13.99
CA GLU A 16 13.36 0.20 -13.70
C GLU A 16 13.16 -0.87 -12.62
N ALA A 17 12.49 -0.53 -11.52
CA ALA A 17 12.25 -1.40 -10.38
C ALA A 17 11.41 -2.64 -10.72
N THR A 18 10.50 -2.53 -11.69
CA THR A 18 9.53 -3.57 -12.04
C THR A 18 9.80 -4.24 -13.39
N GLY A 19 10.73 -3.70 -14.19
CA GLY A 19 10.98 -4.14 -15.56
C GLY A 19 9.81 -3.87 -16.53
N ARG A 20 8.82 -3.07 -16.12
CA ARG A 20 7.64 -2.74 -16.92
C ARG A 20 7.88 -1.49 -17.76
N SER A 21 7.07 -1.31 -18.80
CA SER A 21 7.20 -0.15 -19.68
C SER A 21 6.90 1.17 -18.95
N TYR A 22 7.58 2.26 -19.34
CA TYR A 22 7.30 3.60 -18.82
C TYR A 22 5.83 4.01 -19.00
N ALA A 23 5.24 3.66 -20.16
CA ALA A 23 3.84 3.99 -20.45
C ALA A 23 2.86 3.29 -19.48
N GLU A 24 3.14 2.05 -19.10
CA GLU A 24 2.37 1.34 -18.08
C GLU A 24 2.50 1.99 -16.70
N MET A 25 3.73 2.31 -16.30
CA MET A 25 3.98 2.98 -15.02
C MET A 25 3.35 4.37 -14.94
N ALA A 26 3.35 5.12 -16.04
CA ALA A 26 2.68 6.42 -16.11
C ALA A 26 1.16 6.30 -15.91
N ARG A 27 0.53 5.25 -16.46
CA ARG A 27 -0.90 4.97 -16.24
C ARG A 27 -1.18 4.64 -14.78
N LEU A 28 -0.37 3.75 -14.18
CA LEU A 28 -0.51 3.39 -12.78
C LEU A 28 -0.25 4.58 -11.84
N ALA A 29 0.67 5.47 -12.17
CA ALA A 29 0.91 6.68 -11.39
C ALA A 29 -0.32 7.61 -11.38
N LYS A 30 -0.98 7.75 -12.54
CA LYS A 30 -2.24 8.51 -12.63
C LYS A 30 -3.37 7.85 -11.84
N GLU A 31 -3.47 6.53 -11.91
CA GLU A 31 -4.45 5.77 -11.13
C GLU A 31 -4.19 5.90 -9.63
N PHE A 32 -2.93 5.81 -9.20
CA PHE A 32 -2.52 5.98 -7.82
C PHE A 32 -2.93 7.36 -7.27
N GLU A 33 -2.66 8.44 -8.00
CA GLU A 33 -3.14 9.77 -7.61
C GLU A 33 -4.67 9.83 -7.52
N SER A 34 -5.40 9.19 -8.44
CA SER A 34 -6.86 9.09 -8.35
C SER A 34 -7.33 8.33 -7.11
N ILE A 35 -6.62 7.26 -6.71
CA ILE A 35 -6.90 6.54 -5.46
C ILE A 35 -6.66 7.45 -4.27
N LEU A 36 -5.57 8.21 -4.25
CA LEU A 36 -5.30 9.18 -3.20
C LEU A 36 -6.44 10.22 -3.13
N GLU A 37 -6.82 10.84 -4.23
CA GLU A 37 -7.91 11.83 -4.30
C GLU A 37 -9.23 11.29 -3.74
N LYS A 38 -9.62 10.06 -4.14
CA LYS A 38 -10.85 9.39 -3.66
C LYS A 38 -10.78 8.98 -2.19
N ASN A 39 -9.58 8.85 -1.64
CA ASN A 39 -9.33 8.43 -0.27
C ASN A 39 -8.55 9.52 0.48
N PRO A 40 -9.18 10.66 0.81
CA PRO A 40 -8.50 11.80 1.43
C PRO A 40 -7.99 11.49 2.84
N ARG A 41 -8.50 10.43 3.47
CA ARG A 41 -8.05 9.95 4.79
C ARG A 41 -6.86 8.98 4.71
N LEU A 42 -6.39 8.59 3.52
CA LEU A 42 -5.30 7.62 3.39
C LEU A 42 -3.92 8.29 3.54
N SER A 43 -3.04 7.78 4.38
CA SER A 43 -1.63 8.20 4.49
C SER A 43 -0.73 6.97 4.63
N ALA A 44 0.60 7.14 4.67
CA ALA A 44 1.54 6.02 4.89
C ALA A 44 1.23 5.18 6.15
N ASN A 45 0.63 5.77 7.19
CA ASN A 45 0.25 5.05 8.40
C ASN A 45 -1.06 4.25 8.25
N GLY A 46 -1.87 4.55 7.24
CA GLY A 46 -3.19 3.95 7.01
C GLY A 46 -4.31 4.98 6.93
N LEU A 47 -5.52 4.59 7.37
CA LEU A 47 -6.72 5.43 7.26
C LEU A 47 -6.95 6.34 8.48
N GLY A 48 -6.92 7.65 8.26
CA GLY A 48 -7.25 8.70 9.22
C GLY A 48 -6.05 9.18 10.04
N LEU A 49 -6.37 9.95 11.07
CA LEU A 49 -5.39 10.47 12.02
C LEU A 49 -5.02 9.39 13.04
N SER A 50 -3.77 9.40 13.49
CA SER A 50 -3.37 8.64 14.68
C SER A 50 -4.13 9.17 15.90
N ARG A 51 -4.72 8.29 16.70
CA ARG A 51 -5.44 8.65 17.94
C ARG A 51 -4.53 8.62 19.17
N ASP A 52 -3.26 9.00 19.00
CA ASP A 52 -2.34 9.10 20.12
C ASP A 52 -2.82 10.19 21.09
N ARG A 53 -3.13 9.79 22.33
CA ARG A 53 -3.61 10.70 23.38
C ARG A 53 -2.54 11.68 23.85
N ARG A 54 -1.27 11.47 23.47
CA ARG A 54 -0.13 12.32 23.81
C ARG A 54 0.07 13.47 22.82
N THR A 55 -0.65 13.48 21.69
CA THR A 55 -0.51 14.49 20.65
C THR A 55 -1.75 15.37 20.55
N THR A 56 -1.53 16.64 20.24
CA THR A 56 -2.59 17.61 19.92
C THR A 56 -3.18 17.33 18.54
N LEU A 57 -4.38 17.83 18.27
CA LEU A 57 -5.01 17.71 16.95
C LEU A 57 -4.15 18.34 15.84
N ALA A 58 -3.51 19.47 16.10
CA ALA A 58 -2.61 20.13 15.16
C ALA A 58 -1.39 19.26 14.82
N GLN A 59 -0.79 18.60 15.83
CA GLN A 59 0.29 17.64 15.61
C GLN A 59 -0.18 16.44 14.80
N GLN A 60 -1.36 15.89 15.10
CA GLN A 60 -1.94 14.77 14.35
C GLN A 60 -2.18 15.13 12.88
N GLN A 61 -2.64 16.35 12.59
CA GLN A 61 -2.83 16.85 11.24
C GLN A 61 -1.50 17.07 10.50
N ALA A 62 -0.49 17.65 11.17
CA ALA A 62 0.84 17.80 10.59
C ALA A 62 1.51 16.44 10.30
N ASP A 63 1.37 15.48 11.21
CA ASP A 63 1.82 14.11 11.03
C ASP A 63 1.11 13.46 9.85
N PHE A 64 -0.21 13.62 9.75
CA PHE A 64 -0.99 13.10 8.64
C PHE A 64 -0.51 13.64 7.30
N GLU A 65 -0.31 14.95 7.17
CA GLU A 65 0.15 15.54 5.92
C GLU A 65 1.56 15.05 5.56
N ARG A 66 2.46 14.95 6.54
CA ARG A 66 3.78 14.34 6.32
C ARG A 66 3.64 12.89 5.81
N HIS A 67 2.84 12.07 6.47
CA HIS A 67 2.61 10.69 6.05
C HIS A 67 1.88 10.59 4.71
N ARG A 68 1.08 11.58 4.34
CA ARG A 68 0.43 11.67 3.03
C ARG A 68 1.45 11.94 1.93
N GLN A 69 2.43 12.80 2.18
CA GLN A 69 3.53 13.02 1.24
C GLN A 69 4.44 11.79 1.13
N ASN A 70 4.81 11.17 2.26
CA ASN A 70 5.58 9.92 2.25
C ASN A 70 4.90 8.83 1.41
N LEU A 71 3.56 8.72 1.48
CA LEU A 71 2.81 7.77 0.66
C LEU A 71 2.94 8.08 -0.84
N ARG A 72 2.89 9.35 -1.24
CA ARG A 72 3.07 9.75 -2.65
C ARG A 72 4.46 9.37 -3.16
N GLU A 73 5.49 9.60 -2.35
CA GLU A 73 6.86 9.23 -2.66
C GLU A 73 7.06 7.69 -2.74
N GLY A 74 6.24 6.95 -1.99
CA GLY A 74 6.21 5.48 -1.94
C GLY A 74 5.65 4.77 -3.18
N PHE A 75 5.43 5.45 -4.30
CA PHE A 75 4.80 4.88 -5.49
C PHE A 75 5.49 3.59 -6.00
N VAL A 76 6.82 3.51 -5.93
CA VAL A 76 7.57 2.29 -6.33
C VAL A 76 7.19 1.09 -5.46
N SER A 77 7.03 1.29 -4.16
CA SER A 77 6.58 0.25 -3.22
C SER A 77 5.14 -0.17 -3.53
N VAL A 78 4.25 0.82 -3.77
CA VAL A 78 2.85 0.58 -4.16
C VAL A 78 2.75 -0.34 -5.37
N VAL A 79 3.50 -0.07 -6.45
CA VAL A 79 3.41 -0.91 -7.67
C VAL A 79 3.99 -2.32 -7.47
N ARG A 80 5.02 -2.48 -6.63
CA ARG A 80 5.54 -3.82 -6.26
C ARG A 80 4.46 -4.64 -5.54
N VAL A 81 3.79 -4.03 -4.57
CA VAL A 81 2.71 -4.68 -3.83
C VAL A 81 1.50 -4.95 -4.72
N LEU A 82 1.15 -4.01 -5.62
CA LEU A 82 0.07 -4.17 -6.59
C LEU A 82 0.30 -5.42 -7.45
N PHE A 83 1.50 -5.56 -8.02
CA PHE A 83 1.82 -6.72 -8.85
C PHE A 83 1.83 -8.02 -8.07
N TRP A 84 2.37 -8.03 -6.84
CA TRP A 84 2.29 -9.19 -5.97
C TRP A 84 0.83 -9.57 -5.63
N LEU A 85 -0.03 -8.59 -5.33
CA LEU A 85 -1.45 -8.83 -5.07
C LEU A 85 -2.16 -9.41 -6.29
N GLN A 86 -1.85 -8.95 -7.50
CA GLN A 86 -2.47 -9.42 -8.74
C GLN A 86 -1.99 -10.82 -9.13
N SER A 87 -0.73 -11.17 -8.85
CA SER A 87 -0.17 -12.47 -9.23
C SER A 87 -0.41 -13.57 -8.21
N SER A 88 -0.50 -13.22 -6.92
CA SER A 88 -0.32 -14.20 -5.84
C SER A 88 -1.51 -14.34 -4.91
N ILE A 89 -2.36 -13.32 -4.82
CA ILE A 89 -3.46 -13.29 -3.85
C ILE A 89 -4.78 -13.20 -4.62
N GLY A 90 -5.72 -14.10 -4.33
CA GLY A 90 -7.07 -14.02 -4.85
C GLY A 90 -7.93 -13.05 -4.04
N MET A 91 -8.82 -12.34 -4.73
CA MET A 91 -9.82 -11.48 -4.11
C MET A 91 -11.07 -12.28 -3.70
N ILE A 92 -11.71 -11.89 -2.59
CA ILE A 92 -13.03 -12.38 -2.16
C ILE A 92 -13.94 -11.19 -1.77
N LYS A 93 -15.25 -11.40 -1.77
CA LYS A 93 -16.23 -10.33 -1.49
C LYS A 93 -16.19 -9.80 -0.06
N THR A 94 -15.89 -10.67 0.92
CA THR A 94 -16.00 -10.33 2.35
C THR A 94 -14.64 -9.94 2.93
N PRO A 95 -14.48 -8.69 3.43
CA PRO A 95 -13.26 -8.27 4.08
C PRO A 95 -13.07 -8.94 5.45
N THR A 96 -11.97 -9.68 5.62
CA THR A 96 -11.71 -10.47 6.84
C THR A 96 -10.31 -10.29 7.42
N ARG A 97 -9.36 -9.77 6.64
CA ARG A 97 -7.96 -9.64 7.07
C ARG A 97 -7.55 -8.18 7.17
N SER A 98 -6.88 -7.83 8.27
CA SER A 98 -6.39 -6.47 8.49
C SER A 98 -5.27 -6.11 7.53
N SER A 99 -5.30 -4.88 7.01
CA SER A 99 -4.22 -4.31 6.20
C SER A 99 -2.87 -4.36 6.91
N TYR A 100 -2.84 -4.24 8.25
CA TYR A 100 -1.60 -4.27 9.03
C TYR A 100 -0.92 -5.65 8.99
N TYR A 101 -1.71 -6.72 9.09
CA TYR A 101 -1.18 -8.07 8.93
C TYR A 101 -0.73 -8.30 7.49
N LEU A 102 -1.57 -7.92 6.52
CA LEU A 102 -1.29 -8.16 5.10
C LEU A 102 -0.09 -7.36 4.59
N LYS A 103 0.15 -6.14 5.12
CA LYS A 103 1.35 -5.36 4.75
C LYS A 103 2.63 -6.10 5.09
N HIS A 104 2.67 -6.85 6.20
CA HIS A 104 3.89 -7.53 6.60
C HIS A 104 4.13 -8.79 5.75
N VAL A 105 3.06 -9.49 5.41
CA VAL A 105 3.14 -10.58 4.42
C VAL A 105 3.64 -10.06 3.07
N ALA A 106 3.10 -8.91 2.61
CA ALA A 106 3.53 -8.28 1.38
C ALA A 106 5.00 -7.83 1.45
N GLU A 107 5.40 -7.12 2.51
CA GLU A 107 6.76 -6.62 2.78
C GLU A 107 7.80 -7.74 2.65
N GLN A 108 7.57 -8.87 3.31
CA GLN A 108 8.47 -10.02 3.25
C GLN A 108 8.47 -10.71 1.88
N SER A 109 7.31 -10.73 1.20
CA SER A 109 7.17 -11.33 -0.12
C SER A 109 7.88 -10.53 -1.21
N VAL A 110 7.80 -9.19 -1.14
CA VAL A 110 8.45 -8.30 -2.12
C VAL A 110 9.87 -7.90 -1.72
N GLN A 111 10.32 -8.31 -0.52
CA GLN A 111 11.63 -7.98 0.06
C GLN A 111 11.95 -6.48 0.06
N HIS A 112 10.94 -5.69 0.35
CA HIS A 112 11.03 -4.23 0.37
C HIS A 112 10.12 -3.74 1.50
N TYR A 113 10.56 -2.71 2.23
CA TYR A 113 9.75 -2.11 3.29
C TYR A 113 8.42 -1.62 2.73
N VAL A 114 7.32 -1.99 3.39
CA VAL A 114 5.96 -1.60 2.98
C VAL A 114 5.25 -0.99 4.18
N THR A 115 4.92 0.30 4.05
CA THR A 115 4.03 0.99 4.97
C THR A 115 2.60 0.48 4.82
N ASN A 116 1.79 0.62 5.87
CA ASN A 116 0.39 0.21 5.84
C ASN A 116 -0.39 0.95 4.73
N GLY A 117 -0.09 2.23 4.53
CA GLY A 117 -0.69 3.06 3.49
C GLY A 117 -0.37 2.60 2.07
N GLU A 118 0.87 2.19 1.81
CA GLU A 118 1.27 1.67 0.50
C GLU A 118 0.53 0.37 0.18
N PHE A 119 0.40 -0.53 1.16
CA PHE A 119 -0.42 -1.73 1.02
C PHE A 119 -1.89 -1.41 0.72
N ILE A 120 -2.49 -0.50 1.49
CA ILE A 120 -3.89 -0.08 1.30
C ILE A 120 -4.09 0.51 -0.11
N ALA A 121 -3.18 1.39 -0.55
CA ALA A 121 -3.25 1.98 -1.88
C ALA A 121 -3.17 0.92 -2.98
N ALA A 122 -2.20 -0.01 -2.89
CA ALA A 122 -2.05 -1.10 -3.85
C ALA A 122 -3.29 -2.01 -3.89
N ALA A 123 -3.87 -2.35 -2.74
CA ALA A 123 -5.08 -3.15 -2.66
C ALA A 123 -6.30 -2.45 -3.27
N LEU A 124 -6.42 -1.13 -3.07
CA LEU A 124 -7.48 -0.32 -3.69
C LEU A 124 -7.30 -0.23 -5.22
N MET A 125 -6.07 -0.03 -5.71
CA MET A 125 -5.75 -0.07 -7.15
C MET A 125 -6.08 -1.44 -7.76
N ALA A 126 -5.79 -2.53 -7.03
CA ALA A 126 -6.15 -3.87 -7.46
C ALA A 126 -7.65 -4.20 -7.33
N GLY A 127 -8.47 -3.29 -6.81
CA GLY A 127 -9.92 -3.45 -6.70
C GLY A 127 -10.41 -4.31 -5.53
N TYR A 128 -9.57 -4.57 -4.53
CA TYR A 128 -9.96 -5.43 -3.40
C TYR A 128 -11.07 -4.77 -2.55
N PRO A 129 -12.13 -5.51 -2.19
CA PRO A 129 -13.15 -5.02 -1.26
C PRO A 129 -12.51 -4.63 0.06
N MET A 130 -12.78 -3.40 0.50
CA MET A 130 -12.29 -2.83 1.75
C MET A 130 -13.46 -2.56 2.69
N LYS A 131 -13.25 -2.82 3.99
CA LYS A 131 -14.15 -2.36 5.07
C LYS A 131 -13.35 -1.48 6.02
N ASP A 132 -13.76 -0.22 6.17
CA ASP A 132 -13.23 0.68 7.21
C ASP A 132 -13.60 0.11 8.59
N SER A 133 -12.61 -0.01 9.47
CA SER A 133 -12.74 -0.53 10.84
C SER A 133 -12.79 0.58 11.90
N GLY A 134 -12.76 1.86 11.48
CA GLY A 134 -12.75 3.02 12.37
C GLY A 134 -11.38 3.39 12.92
N GLY A 135 -10.32 2.79 12.39
CA GLY A 135 -8.92 3.05 12.74
C GLY A 135 -7.98 3.00 11.53
N LEU A 136 -6.67 2.99 11.77
CA LEU A 136 -5.65 3.01 10.72
C LEU A 136 -5.67 1.77 9.81
N ASN A 137 -6.21 0.66 10.31
CA ASN A 137 -6.04 -0.67 9.72
C ASN A 137 -7.39 -1.22 9.22
N PRO A 138 -7.85 -0.86 8.01
CA PRO A 138 -9.06 -1.43 7.42
C PRO A 138 -8.91 -2.95 7.20
N LEU A 139 -10.03 -3.62 6.94
CA LEU A 139 -10.07 -5.00 6.51
C LEU A 139 -10.13 -5.09 4.98
N PHE A 140 -9.51 -6.11 4.40
CA PHE A 140 -9.56 -6.42 2.97
C PHE A 140 -10.09 -7.82 2.69
N GLY A 141 -10.80 -7.93 1.56
CA GLY A 141 -11.35 -9.17 1.02
C GLY A 141 -10.31 -9.97 0.26
N VAL A 142 -9.44 -10.67 0.99
CA VAL A 142 -8.40 -11.55 0.43
C VAL A 142 -8.72 -13.02 0.68
N ARG A 143 -8.35 -13.89 -0.25
CA ARG A 143 -8.55 -15.33 -0.13
C ARG A 143 -7.57 -15.91 0.88
N LYS A 144 -8.10 -16.44 2.00
CA LYS A 144 -7.29 -16.99 3.10
C LYS A 144 -6.24 -17.99 2.64
N ARG A 145 -6.60 -18.96 1.78
CA ARG A 145 -5.67 -20.00 1.33
C ARG A 145 -4.44 -19.43 0.60
N ASP A 146 -4.60 -18.35 -0.14
CA ASP A 146 -3.51 -17.76 -0.93
C ASP A 146 -2.57 -16.96 0.00
N VAL A 147 -3.14 -16.31 1.02
CA VAL A 147 -2.36 -15.69 2.10
C VAL A 147 -1.59 -16.73 2.92
N ASP A 148 -2.25 -17.83 3.30
CA ASP A 148 -1.60 -18.91 4.06
C ASP A 148 -0.47 -19.56 3.23
N ALA A 149 -0.67 -19.74 1.92
CA ALA A 149 0.37 -20.24 1.01
C ALA A 149 1.57 -19.28 0.92
N ALA A 150 1.31 -17.96 0.85
CA ALA A 150 2.38 -16.97 0.88
C ALA A 150 3.17 -17.01 2.21
N VAL A 151 2.48 -17.16 3.35
CA VAL A 151 3.13 -17.29 4.66
C VAL A 151 3.97 -18.57 4.75
N ALA A 152 3.43 -19.71 4.32
CA ALA A 152 4.15 -20.98 4.33
C ALA A 152 5.42 -20.93 3.46
N GLU A 153 5.35 -20.24 2.31
CA GLU A 153 6.52 -20.03 1.46
C GLU A 153 7.56 -19.14 2.14
N LEU A 154 7.15 -18.08 2.83
CA LEU A 154 8.06 -17.24 3.62
C LEU A 154 8.74 -18.05 4.73
N GLU A 155 7.99 -18.87 5.47
CA GLU A 155 8.53 -19.74 6.51
C GLU A 155 9.56 -20.73 5.95
N ARG A 156 9.28 -21.32 4.77
CA ARG A 156 10.21 -22.20 4.06
C ARG A 156 11.52 -21.48 3.69
N LEU A 157 11.44 -20.18 3.42
CA LEU A 157 12.58 -19.32 3.13
C LEU A 157 13.25 -18.74 4.40
N GLY A 158 12.82 -19.15 5.59
CA GLY A 158 13.34 -18.64 6.87
C GLY A 158 12.93 -17.19 7.18
N ARG A 159 11.82 -16.73 6.60
CA ARG A 159 11.27 -15.37 6.79
C ARG A 159 9.99 -15.46 7.59
N HIS A 160 9.90 -14.68 8.65
CA HIS A 160 8.69 -14.58 9.45
C HIS A 160 8.02 -13.23 9.19
N PRO A 161 6.76 -13.20 8.71
CA PRO A 161 6.04 -11.95 8.46
C PRO A 161 5.64 -11.23 9.76
N ILE A 162 5.92 -11.79 10.93
CA ILE A 162 5.71 -11.17 12.24
C ILE A 162 6.69 -11.75 13.25
#